data_AF-A0A110B4X8-F1
#
_entry.id   AF-A0A110B4X8-F1
#
_cell.length_a   1.000
_cell.length_b   1.000
_cell.length_c   1.000
_cell.angle_alpha   90.00
_cell.angle_beta   90.00
_cell.angle_gamma   90.00
#
_symmetry.space_group_name_H-M   'P 1'
#
loop_
_entity.id
_entity.type
_entity.pdbx_description
1 polymer ?
#
loop_
_entity_poly.entity_id
_entity_poly.type
_entity_poly.pdbx_seq_one_letter_code
_entity_poly.pdbx_strand_id
1 'polypeptide(L)'
;MKLSIQNPDRGMVLGRLIQDNSPQVREAAIKRVNDLDLLRAYLHGEADPRVRNAASVRYRQLLVGDCDATTLDRELGLCNDPTIIAYVAQKARDPEARRHAIRRIEQPALLAEIALHDDEERNRCLAAQLIEDDKTLSDLAQRAQSKGDEGYRATANCPQSEIETETDATATADDDVAATPQAAVAEARPKGYHQQPDSLKSSAPIAQPAENIHKPTSQAGASNMPEALCRAMHGLASVSYLPNLQSRRRNLTARWHALPQPPEAALQRRFRQANIRALTKTVSTNSEASRARRELEKLTKEFNPQRGEPTSQRIAAARRNLDGLRGEDIDSAHARIALQRLYRQLPRYEPEQAQRQPSRNALGEQKAILHRLNKHLIEAEKALANSDFVGLQGHIREALQIASSGAQ
;
A
#
# COMPACT_ATOMS: atom_id res chain seq x y z
N MET A 1 17.22 -34.72 4.98
CA MET A 1 18.47 -33.95 4.74
C MET A 1 18.08 -32.57 4.21
N LYS A 2 18.18 -31.50 5.01
CA LYS A 2 17.78 -30.14 4.58
C LYS A 2 18.92 -29.52 3.75
N LEU A 3 18.58 -29.12 2.51
CA LEU A 3 19.51 -28.55 1.53
C LEU A 3 19.49 -27.00 1.65
N SER A 4 20.54 -26.43 2.25
CA SER A 4 20.81 -24.99 2.42
C SER A 4 22.01 -24.54 1.57
N ILE A 5 21.98 -23.29 1.07
CA ILE A 5 22.88 -22.70 0.05
C ILE A 5 24.28 -22.34 0.58
N GLN A 6 24.51 -22.38 1.90
CA GLN A 6 25.81 -22.05 2.51
C GLN A 6 26.92 -23.09 2.24
N ASN A 7 26.71 -24.06 1.35
CA ASN A 7 27.71 -25.05 1.00
C ASN A 7 28.10 -24.90 -0.48
N PRO A 8 29.33 -24.46 -0.81
CA PRO A 8 29.76 -24.26 -2.21
C PRO A 8 29.64 -25.55 -3.05
N ASP A 9 29.78 -26.72 -2.44
CA ASP A 9 29.59 -28.01 -3.10
C ASP A 9 28.15 -28.20 -3.60
N ARG A 10 27.16 -27.60 -2.92
CA ARG A 10 25.75 -27.66 -3.35
C ARG A 10 25.49 -26.79 -4.58
N GLY A 11 26.13 -25.64 -4.69
CA GLY A 11 26.02 -24.79 -5.88
C GLY A 11 26.52 -25.51 -7.12
N MET A 12 27.67 -26.18 -7.02
CA MET A 12 28.24 -26.99 -8.09
C MET A 12 27.35 -28.18 -8.48
N VAL A 13 26.80 -28.91 -7.49
CA VAL A 13 25.89 -30.03 -7.76
C VAL A 13 24.61 -29.54 -8.43
N LEU A 14 24.00 -28.44 -7.95
CA LEU A 14 22.82 -27.86 -8.59
C LEU A 14 23.13 -27.41 -10.02
N GLY A 15 24.29 -26.77 -10.26
CA GLY A 15 24.74 -26.36 -11.58
C GLY A 15 24.87 -27.51 -12.59
N ARG A 16 25.23 -28.71 -12.13
CA ARG A 16 25.22 -29.92 -12.98
C ARG A 16 23.81 -30.46 -13.20
N LEU A 17 22.99 -30.52 -12.15
CA LEU A 17 21.64 -31.08 -12.22
C LEU A 17 20.67 -30.25 -13.07
N ILE A 18 20.87 -28.93 -13.18
CA ILE A 18 20.09 -28.10 -14.10
C ILE A 18 20.42 -28.38 -15.57
N GLN A 19 21.58 -28.96 -15.89
CA GLN A 19 21.94 -29.35 -17.25
C GLN A 19 21.65 -30.84 -17.54
N ASP A 20 20.98 -31.54 -16.64
CA ASP A 20 20.68 -32.96 -16.81
C ASP A 20 19.75 -33.21 -18.01
N ASN A 21 19.98 -34.31 -18.72
CA ASN A 21 19.15 -34.71 -19.86
C ASN A 21 17.69 -34.97 -19.47
N SER A 22 17.45 -35.47 -18.25
CA SER A 22 16.12 -35.75 -17.73
C SER A 22 15.41 -34.47 -17.29
N PRO A 23 14.24 -34.13 -17.88
CA PRO A 23 13.45 -32.97 -17.45
C PRO A 23 13.02 -33.03 -15.98
N GLN A 24 12.82 -34.23 -15.45
CA GLN A 24 12.42 -34.42 -14.04
C GLN A 24 13.53 -34.02 -13.07
N VAL A 25 14.78 -34.29 -13.44
CA VAL A 25 15.96 -33.89 -12.65
C VAL A 25 16.14 -32.38 -12.72
N ARG A 26 16.02 -31.78 -13.91
CA ARG A 26 16.06 -30.31 -14.08
C ARG A 26 14.96 -29.61 -13.28
N GLU A 27 13.73 -30.10 -13.34
CA GLU A 27 12.60 -29.57 -12.58
C GLU A 27 12.89 -29.58 -11.06
N ALA A 28 13.40 -30.70 -10.54
CA ALA A 28 13.75 -30.84 -9.13
C ALA A 28 14.90 -29.93 -8.72
N ALA A 29 15.88 -29.70 -9.61
CA ALA A 29 17.00 -28.80 -9.39
C ALA A 29 16.52 -27.33 -9.37
N ILE A 30 15.72 -26.91 -10.36
CA ILE A 30 15.19 -25.54 -10.47
C ILE A 30 14.42 -25.11 -9.24
N LYS A 31 13.63 -26.00 -8.63
CA LYS A 31 12.89 -25.71 -7.38
C LYS A 31 13.78 -25.28 -6.21
N ARG A 32 15.11 -25.45 -6.30
CA ARG A 32 16.11 -25.12 -5.28
C ARG A 32 17.06 -24.00 -5.70
N VAL A 33 16.94 -23.49 -6.92
CA VAL A 33 17.75 -22.38 -7.42
C VAL A 33 17.31 -21.07 -6.77
N ASN A 34 18.28 -20.21 -6.46
CA ASN A 34 18.08 -18.85 -5.92
C ASN A 34 18.59 -17.75 -6.86
N ASP A 35 19.18 -18.12 -7.98
CA ASP A 35 19.69 -17.19 -8.97
C ASP A 35 18.55 -16.74 -9.89
N LEU A 36 18.18 -15.46 -9.79
CA LEU A 36 17.08 -14.84 -10.56
C LEU A 36 17.42 -14.75 -12.06
N ASP A 37 18.67 -14.43 -12.41
CA ASP A 37 19.13 -14.35 -13.79
C ASP A 37 19.02 -15.73 -14.46
N LEU A 38 19.42 -16.79 -13.75
CA LEU A 38 19.29 -18.16 -14.22
C LEU A 38 17.83 -18.56 -14.40
N LEU A 39 16.97 -18.31 -13.41
CA LEU A 39 15.54 -18.64 -13.50
C LEU A 39 14.87 -17.92 -14.67
N ARG A 40 15.23 -16.66 -14.92
CA ARG A 40 14.75 -15.89 -16.08
C ARG A 40 15.22 -16.48 -17.41
N ALA A 41 16.46 -16.95 -17.50
CA ALA A 41 16.94 -17.65 -18.70
C ALA A 41 16.10 -18.91 -19.00
N TYR A 42 15.74 -19.68 -17.96
CA TYR A 42 14.87 -20.86 -18.12
C TYR A 42 13.43 -20.51 -18.47
N LEU A 43 12.90 -19.38 -17.99
CA LEU A 43 11.58 -18.90 -18.37
C LEU A 43 11.45 -18.69 -19.89
N HIS A 44 12.51 -18.19 -20.54
CA HIS A 44 12.49 -17.88 -21.98
C HIS A 44 13.03 -18.99 -22.87
N GLY A 45 13.99 -19.80 -22.39
CA GLY A 45 14.74 -20.74 -23.22
C GLY A 45 14.44 -22.22 -23.02
N GLU A 46 13.74 -22.62 -21.95
CA GLU A 46 13.51 -24.05 -21.66
C GLU A 46 12.41 -24.63 -22.56
N ALA A 47 12.73 -25.76 -23.19
CA ALA A 47 11.81 -26.48 -24.07
C ALA A 47 10.72 -27.20 -23.28
N ASP A 48 11.08 -27.87 -22.17
CA ASP A 48 10.13 -28.65 -21.38
C ASP A 48 9.19 -27.74 -20.55
N PRO A 49 7.86 -27.82 -20.75
CA PRO A 49 6.91 -26.95 -20.06
C PRO A 49 6.86 -27.15 -18.54
N ARG A 50 7.20 -28.35 -18.02
CA ARG A 50 7.22 -28.62 -16.57
C ARG A 50 8.37 -27.89 -15.92
N VAL A 51 9.54 -27.94 -16.56
CA VAL A 51 10.75 -27.26 -16.10
C VAL A 51 10.56 -25.73 -16.15
N ARG A 52 10.00 -25.21 -17.25
CA ARG A 52 9.66 -23.79 -17.38
C ARG A 52 8.63 -23.32 -16.34
N ASN A 53 7.61 -24.13 -16.04
CA ASN A 53 6.64 -23.82 -14.97
C ASN A 53 7.31 -23.81 -13.59
N ALA A 54 8.16 -24.81 -13.29
CA ALA A 54 8.93 -24.83 -12.05
C ALA A 54 9.80 -23.57 -11.90
N ALA A 55 10.41 -23.09 -13.00
CA ALA A 55 11.17 -21.84 -13.01
C ALA A 55 10.28 -20.63 -12.71
N SER A 56 9.11 -20.52 -13.35
CA SER A 56 8.13 -19.45 -13.10
C SER A 56 7.64 -19.42 -11.65
N VAL A 57 7.34 -20.58 -11.07
CA VAL A 57 6.91 -20.69 -9.67
C VAL A 57 8.04 -20.26 -8.75
N ARG A 58 9.26 -20.75 -8.99
CA ARG A 58 10.41 -20.42 -8.14
C ARG A 58 10.77 -18.93 -8.22
N TYR A 59 10.78 -18.37 -9.42
CA TYR A 59 11.04 -16.96 -9.68
C TYR A 59 10.05 -16.07 -8.93
N ARG A 60 8.74 -16.34 -9.04
CA ARG A 60 7.70 -15.63 -8.29
C ARG A 60 7.87 -15.72 -6.77
N GLN A 61 8.26 -16.88 -6.24
CA GLN A 61 8.50 -17.05 -4.81
C GLN A 61 9.64 -16.14 -4.31
N LEU A 62 10.73 -16.04 -5.06
CA LEU A 62 11.87 -15.20 -4.69
C LEU A 62 11.51 -13.72 -4.74
N LEU A 63 10.81 -13.27 -5.80
CA LEU A 63 10.37 -11.87 -5.93
C LEU A 63 9.42 -11.42 -4.81
N VAL A 64 8.59 -12.33 -4.28
CA VAL A 64 7.61 -12.01 -3.23
C VAL A 64 8.22 -11.97 -1.81
N GLY A 65 9.34 -12.66 -1.59
CA GLY A 65 9.85 -12.95 -0.24
C GLY A 65 11.27 -12.50 0.08
N ASP A 66 12.23 -12.72 -0.82
CA ASP A 66 13.66 -12.70 -0.50
C ASP A 66 14.46 -11.67 -1.32
N CYS A 67 13.77 -10.76 -2.02
CA CYS A 67 14.38 -9.76 -2.89
C CYS A 67 14.40 -8.38 -2.21
N ASP A 68 15.52 -7.68 -2.26
CA ASP A 68 15.59 -6.27 -1.87
C ASP A 68 15.00 -5.36 -2.97
N ALA A 69 14.65 -4.12 -2.60
CA ALA A 69 13.89 -3.23 -3.49
C ALA A 69 14.60 -2.93 -4.82
N THR A 70 15.93 -2.77 -4.82
CA THR A 70 16.71 -2.46 -6.03
C THR A 70 16.78 -3.64 -6.97
N THR A 71 17.06 -4.85 -6.46
CA THR A 71 17.03 -6.08 -7.25
C THR A 71 15.64 -6.35 -7.76
N LEU A 72 14.61 -6.19 -6.93
CA LEU A 72 13.22 -6.37 -7.34
C LEU A 72 12.84 -5.42 -8.48
N ASP A 73 13.18 -4.14 -8.38
CA ASP A 73 12.84 -3.17 -9.41
C ASP A 73 13.55 -3.48 -10.74
N ARG A 74 14.83 -3.86 -10.69
CA ARG A 74 15.57 -4.36 -11.86
C ARG A 74 14.87 -5.59 -12.48
N GLU A 75 14.55 -6.59 -11.66
CA GLU A 75 13.95 -7.85 -12.13
C GLU A 75 12.56 -7.66 -12.70
N LEU A 76 11.76 -6.77 -12.11
CA LEU A 76 10.46 -6.38 -12.65
C LEU A 76 10.58 -5.56 -13.94
N GLY A 77 11.66 -4.78 -14.12
CA GLY A 77 11.96 -4.09 -15.37
C GLY A 77 12.38 -5.02 -16.51
N LEU A 78 12.96 -6.19 -16.18
CA LEU A 78 13.36 -7.21 -17.15
C LEU A 78 12.28 -8.26 -17.41
N CYS A 79 11.25 -8.33 -16.57
CA CYS A 79 10.17 -9.29 -16.66
C CYS A 79 9.02 -8.78 -17.54
N ASN A 80 8.80 -9.41 -18.70
CA ASN A 80 7.71 -9.08 -19.60
C ASN A 80 6.43 -9.92 -19.37
N ASP A 81 6.40 -10.78 -18.34
CA ASP A 81 5.24 -11.62 -18.05
C ASP A 81 4.27 -10.89 -17.09
N PRO A 82 3.10 -10.44 -17.58
CA PRO A 82 2.14 -9.71 -16.76
C PRO A 82 1.58 -10.56 -15.62
N THR A 83 1.58 -11.89 -15.74
CA THR A 83 1.10 -12.78 -14.68
C THR A 83 2.05 -12.83 -13.49
N ILE A 84 3.35 -12.69 -13.74
CA ILE A 84 4.38 -12.60 -12.69
C ILE A 84 4.27 -11.26 -11.98
N ILE A 85 4.17 -10.16 -12.72
CA ILE A 85 4.00 -8.81 -12.17
C ILE A 85 2.74 -8.73 -11.31
N ALA A 86 1.61 -9.22 -11.83
CA ALA A 86 0.35 -9.28 -11.09
C ALA A 86 0.46 -10.08 -9.79
N TYR A 87 1.20 -11.20 -9.81
CA TYR A 87 1.41 -12.03 -8.63
C TYR A 87 2.22 -11.29 -7.56
N VAL A 88 3.30 -10.61 -7.95
CA VAL A 88 4.12 -9.81 -7.02
C VAL A 88 3.29 -8.68 -6.42
N ALA A 89 2.55 -7.93 -7.24
CA ALA A 89 1.69 -6.83 -6.79
C ALA A 89 0.63 -7.26 -5.76
N GLN A 90 0.12 -8.50 -5.85
CA GLN A 90 -0.91 -9.00 -4.94
C GLN A 90 -0.36 -9.73 -3.71
N LYS A 91 0.82 -10.37 -3.82
CA LYS A 91 1.30 -11.34 -2.83
C LYS A 91 2.63 -10.96 -2.18
N ALA A 92 3.35 -9.95 -2.68
CA ALA A 92 4.61 -9.54 -2.05
C ALA A 92 4.39 -9.12 -0.60
N ARG A 93 5.25 -9.63 0.30
CA ARG A 93 5.12 -9.39 1.74
C ARG A 93 5.40 -7.92 2.08
N ASP A 94 6.40 -7.36 1.42
CA ASP A 94 6.79 -5.96 1.59
C ASP A 94 5.85 -5.03 0.79
N PRO A 95 5.25 -4.01 1.42
CA PRO A 95 4.41 -3.05 0.72
C PRO A 95 5.15 -2.24 -0.35
N GLU A 96 6.45 -1.94 -0.18
CA GLU A 96 7.24 -1.26 -1.22
C GLU A 96 7.40 -2.17 -2.45
N ALA A 97 7.73 -3.44 -2.24
CA ALA A 97 7.76 -4.43 -3.31
C ALA A 97 6.44 -4.51 -4.10
N ARG A 98 5.28 -4.53 -3.41
CA ARG A 98 3.98 -4.46 -4.07
C ARG A 98 3.83 -3.17 -4.89
N ARG A 99 4.25 -2.03 -4.35
CA ARG A 99 4.19 -0.72 -5.02
C ARG A 99 4.98 -0.69 -6.33
N HIS A 100 6.21 -1.22 -6.34
CA HIS A 100 7.03 -1.34 -7.55
C HIS A 100 6.36 -2.19 -8.64
N ALA A 101 5.68 -3.27 -8.24
CA ALA A 101 4.92 -4.09 -9.17
C ALA A 101 3.65 -3.40 -9.66
N ILE A 102 2.92 -2.68 -8.80
CA ILE A 102 1.70 -1.93 -9.13
C ILE A 102 1.97 -0.91 -10.26
N ARG A 103 3.10 -0.19 -10.21
CA ARG A 103 3.49 0.78 -11.24
C ARG A 103 3.63 0.18 -12.65
N ARG A 104 3.80 -1.14 -12.76
CA ARG A 104 3.98 -1.86 -14.03
C ARG A 104 2.72 -2.61 -14.49
N ILE A 105 1.61 -2.51 -13.77
CA ILE A 105 0.36 -3.18 -14.16
C ILE A 105 -0.39 -2.31 -15.17
N GLU A 106 -0.68 -2.89 -16.34
CA GLU A 106 -1.50 -2.25 -17.37
C GLU A 106 -2.98 -2.63 -17.32
N GLN A 107 -3.34 -3.65 -16.52
CA GLN A 107 -4.69 -4.20 -16.48
C GLN A 107 -5.57 -3.42 -15.48
N PRO A 108 -6.55 -2.61 -15.94
CA PRO A 108 -7.33 -1.74 -15.05
C PRO A 108 -8.19 -2.52 -14.06
N ALA A 109 -8.70 -3.69 -14.45
CA ALA A 109 -9.46 -4.56 -13.55
C ALA A 109 -8.61 -5.04 -12.36
N LEU A 110 -7.33 -5.36 -12.58
CA LEU A 110 -6.44 -5.78 -11.51
C LEU A 110 -6.07 -4.59 -10.60
N LEU A 111 -5.80 -3.42 -11.18
CA LEU A 111 -5.59 -2.18 -10.42
C LEU A 111 -6.80 -1.86 -9.52
N ALA A 112 -8.02 -2.05 -10.02
CA ALA A 112 -9.24 -1.86 -9.24
C ALA A 112 -9.35 -2.84 -8.07
N GLU A 113 -8.99 -4.12 -8.26
CA GLU A 113 -8.95 -5.09 -7.16
C GLU A 113 -7.90 -4.71 -6.10
N ILE A 114 -6.71 -4.30 -6.51
CA ILE A 114 -5.66 -3.83 -5.59
C ILE A 114 -6.11 -2.57 -4.84
N ALA A 115 -6.73 -1.62 -5.54
CA ALA A 115 -7.28 -0.40 -4.95
C ALA A 115 -8.35 -0.69 -3.88
N LEU A 116 -9.08 -1.80 -4.00
CA LEU A 116 -10.10 -2.22 -3.04
C LEU A 116 -9.56 -3.04 -1.87
N HIS A 117 -8.42 -3.72 -2.04
CA HIS A 117 -8.06 -4.85 -1.17
C HIS A 117 -6.61 -4.86 -0.67
N ASP A 118 -5.72 -4.00 -1.16
CA ASP A 118 -4.36 -3.93 -0.59
C ASP A 118 -4.43 -3.44 0.86
N ASP A 119 -3.67 -4.09 1.74
CA ASP A 119 -3.60 -3.73 3.16
C ASP A 119 -3.04 -2.30 3.36
N GLU A 120 -2.12 -1.87 2.49
CA GLU A 120 -1.42 -0.60 2.59
C GLU A 120 -2.17 0.53 1.85
N GLU A 121 -2.44 1.63 2.55
CA GLU A 121 -3.21 2.76 2.01
C GLU A 121 -2.53 3.39 0.78
N ARG A 122 -1.20 3.53 0.82
CA ARG A 122 -0.42 4.08 -0.30
C ARG A 122 -0.55 3.24 -1.57
N ASN A 123 -0.58 1.92 -1.43
CA ASN A 123 -0.71 1.00 -2.56
C ASN A 123 -2.13 1.04 -3.14
N ARG A 124 -3.15 1.09 -2.28
CA ARG A 124 -4.54 1.28 -2.74
C ARG A 124 -4.69 2.56 -3.55
N CYS A 125 -4.10 3.64 -3.05
CA CYS A 125 -4.14 4.94 -3.70
C CYS A 125 -3.41 4.96 -5.05
N LEU A 126 -2.18 4.43 -5.10
CA LEU A 126 -1.41 4.33 -6.33
C LEU A 126 -2.17 3.51 -7.38
N ALA A 127 -2.74 2.37 -6.98
CA ALA A 127 -3.51 1.53 -7.89
C ALA A 127 -4.71 2.28 -8.47
N ALA A 128 -5.45 3.03 -7.66
CA ALA A 128 -6.57 3.85 -8.12
C ALA A 128 -6.12 4.98 -9.08
N GLN A 129 -4.95 5.57 -8.86
CA GLN A 129 -4.40 6.64 -9.71
C GLN A 129 -3.98 6.15 -11.10
N LEU A 130 -3.54 4.89 -11.21
CA LEU A 130 -3.13 4.29 -12.48
C LEU A 130 -4.30 3.81 -13.34
N ILE A 131 -5.54 3.87 -12.84
CA ILE A 131 -6.73 3.52 -13.63
C ILE A 131 -7.12 4.73 -14.49
N GLU A 132 -6.90 4.62 -15.80
CA GLU A 132 -7.30 5.66 -16.77
C GLU A 132 -8.75 5.53 -17.25
N ASP A 133 -9.35 4.34 -17.14
CA ASP A 133 -10.71 4.07 -17.60
C ASP A 133 -11.77 4.61 -16.62
N ASP A 134 -12.50 5.64 -17.05
CA ASP A 134 -13.59 6.28 -16.30
C ASP A 134 -14.64 5.27 -15.81
N LYS A 135 -14.94 4.25 -16.62
CA LYS A 135 -15.92 3.23 -16.24
C LYS A 135 -15.41 2.41 -15.06
N THR A 136 -14.18 1.91 -15.15
CA THR A 136 -13.53 1.18 -14.05
C THR A 136 -13.43 2.02 -12.78
N LEU A 137 -13.13 3.32 -12.88
CA LEU A 137 -13.13 4.25 -11.74
C LEU A 137 -14.52 4.41 -11.12
N SER A 138 -15.57 4.54 -11.95
CA SER A 138 -16.95 4.63 -11.47
C SER A 138 -17.37 3.35 -10.74
N ASP A 139 -17.07 2.18 -11.30
CA ASP A 139 -17.38 0.88 -10.72
C ASP A 139 -16.62 0.66 -9.40
N LEU A 140 -15.34 1.05 -9.36
CA LEU A 140 -14.51 1.07 -8.16
C LEU A 140 -15.16 1.93 -7.06
N ALA A 141 -15.60 3.14 -7.41
CA ALA A 141 -16.25 4.05 -6.47
C ALA A 141 -17.55 3.49 -5.88
N GLN A 142 -18.36 2.84 -6.71
CA GLN A 142 -19.59 2.20 -6.29
C GLN A 142 -19.31 1.01 -5.36
N ARG A 143 -18.38 0.12 -5.73
CA ARG A 143 -17.99 -1.04 -4.93
C ARG A 143 -17.44 -0.62 -3.56
N ALA A 144 -16.64 0.42 -3.53
CA ALA A 144 -16.04 0.86 -2.29
C ALA A 144 -17.04 1.53 -1.33
N GLN A 145 -18.03 2.27 -1.85
CA GLN A 145 -19.16 2.75 -1.05
C GLN A 145 -19.98 1.61 -0.45
N SER A 146 -20.21 0.54 -1.22
CA SER A 146 -21.03 -0.60 -0.78
C SER A 146 -20.41 -1.40 0.38
N LYS A 147 -19.06 -1.42 0.48
CA LYS A 147 -18.36 -2.13 1.55
C LYS A 147 -18.36 -1.37 2.89
N GLY A 148 -18.82 -0.11 2.91
CA GLY A 148 -18.71 0.74 4.11
C GLY A 148 -17.25 0.96 4.54
N ASP A 149 -16.31 0.74 3.63
CA ASP A 149 -14.90 0.63 3.94
C ASP A 149 -14.30 2.04 4.06
N GLU A 150 -13.92 2.43 5.29
CA GLU A 150 -13.27 3.70 5.58
C GLU A 150 -11.98 3.88 4.74
N GLY A 151 -11.37 2.76 4.31
CA GLY A 151 -10.22 2.73 3.40
C GLY A 151 -10.44 3.40 2.04
N TYR A 152 -11.68 3.56 1.57
CA TYR A 152 -11.94 4.28 0.32
C TYR A 152 -11.81 5.80 0.44
N ARG A 153 -11.98 6.37 1.65
CA ARG A 153 -11.81 7.81 1.87
C ARG A 153 -10.38 8.28 1.56
N ALA A 154 -9.41 7.38 1.60
CA ALA A 154 -8.02 7.59 1.23
C ALA A 154 -7.81 7.79 -0.28
N THR A 155 -8.43 6.97 -1.13
CA THR A 155 -8.24 7.03 -2.60
C THR A 155 -8.74 8.35 -3.18
N ALA A 156 -9.84 8.90 -2.65
CA ALA A 156 -10.35 10.22 -3.04
C ALA A 156 -9.49 11.39 -2.51
N ASN A 157 -8.57 11.14 -1.57
CA ASN A 157 -7.71 12.13 -0.93
C ASN A 157 -6.22 11.94 -1.25
N CYS A 158 -5.86 11.08 -2.21
CA CYS A 158 -4.46 10.83 -2.50
C CYS A 158 -3.77 12.08 -3.06
N PRO A 159 -2.74 12.61 -2.39
CA PRO A 159 -1.99 13.75 -2.89
C PRO A 159 -1.28 13.38 -4.20
N GLN A 160 -1.51 14.16 -5.27
CA GLN A 160 -0.88 13.96 -6.57
C GLN A 160 0.65 14.23 -6.56
N SER A 161 1.20 14.76 -5.46
CA SER A 161 2.57 15.29 -5.40
C SER A 161 3.65 14.30 -4.99
N GLU A 162 3.35 13.02 -4.76
CA GLU A 162 4.34 12.04 -4.26
C GLU A 162 4.82 11.03 -5.33
N ILE A 163 4.37 11.16 -6.58
CA ILE A 163 4.76 10.25 -7.67
C ILE A 163 6.10 10.67 -8.30
N GLU A 164 6.57 11.91 -8.10
CA GLU A 164 7.65 12.50 -8.92
C GLU A 164 9.04 12.64 -8.25
N THR A 165 9.30 12.18 -7.02
CA THR A 165 10.55 12.58 -6.31
C THR A 165 11.45 11.47 -5.77
N GLU A 166 11.52 10.28 -6.38
CA GLU A 166 12.46 9.23 -5.92
C GLU A 166 13.35 8.60 -7.00
N THR A 167 13.38 9.15 -8.21
CA THR A 167 14.26 8.68 -9.30
C THR A 167 15.18 9.78 -9.79
N ASP A 168 16.06 10.35 -8.93
CA ASP A 168 17.25 11.08 -9.42
C ASP A 168 18.29 11.43 -8.34
N ALA A 169 18.71 10.43 -7.54
CA ALA A 169 19.81 10.62 -6.59
C ALA A 169 20.80 9.47 -6.67
N THR A 170 21.47 9.30 -7.82
CA THR A 170 22.80 8.66 -7.96
C THR A 170 23.30 8.83 -9.40
N ALA A 171 23.61 10.06 -9.80
CA ALA A 171 24.39 10.31 -11.01
C ALA A 171 25.22 11.60 -10.86
N THR A 172 26.32 11.53 -10.10
CA THR A 172 27.42 12.50 -10.24
C THR A 172 28.75 11.80 -10.04
N ALA A 173 29.63 12.03 -11.03
CA ALA A 173 31.09 11.95 -11.02
C ALA A 173 31.74 10.54 -11.01
N ASP A 174 32.27 10.12 -12.15
CA ASP A 174 33.68 10.40 -12.48
C ASP A 174 33.93 10.23 -13.99
N ASP A 175 34.20 11.35 -14.66
CA ASP A 175 34.93 11.43 -15.93
C ASP A 175 36.42 11.49 -15.60
N ASP A 176 37.26 10.65 -16.20
CA ASP A 176 38.52 11.11 -16.81
C ASP A 176 39.31 10.02 -17.57
N VAL A 177 39.66 10.39 -18.82
CA VAL A 177 40.92 10.15 -19.56
C VAL A 177 41.27 8.74 -20.06
N ALA A 178 41.22 8.54 -21.38
CA ALA A 178 42.42 8.51 -22.24
C ALA A 178 42.10 8.12 -23.70
N ALA A 179 42.46 8.99 -24.64
CA ALA A 179 42.46 8.76 -26.07
C ALA A 179 43.87 8.41 -26.58
N THR A 180 44.04 7.43 -27.48
CA THR A 180 44.84 7.48 -28.74
C THR A 180 44.77 6.13 -29.52
N PRO A 181 45.17 6.04 -30.82
CA PRO A 181 44.41 5.34 -31.87
C PRO A 181 45.24 4.27 -32.66
N GLN A 182 44.76 3.86 -33.85
CA GLN A 182 45.33 2.95 -34.90
C GLN A 182 44.74 1.53 -34.89
N ALA A 183 44.44 0.82 -36.00
CA ALA A 183 44.72 0.99 -37.43
C ALA A 183 43.70 0.21 -38.30
N ALA A 184 43.70 0.58 -39.59
CA ALA A 184 43.13 -0.03 -40.79
C ALA A 184 43.13 -1.57 -40.92
N VAL A 185 42.07 -2.13 -41.53
CA VAL A 185 42.03 -3.25 -42.54
C VAL A 185 40.65 -3.15 -43.24
N ALA A 186 40.51 -2.67 -44.48
CA ALA A 186 40.59 -3.36 -45.78
C ALA A 186 39.52 -4.45 -46.06
N GLU A 187 38.68 -4.14 -47.06
CA GLU A 187 38.10 -5.00 -48.12
C GLU A 187 37.35 -6.31 -47.81
N ALA A 188 36.09 -6.41 -48.24
CA ALA A 188 35.69 -7.21 -49.42
C ALA A 188 34.17 -7.16 -49.68
N ARG A 189 33.79 -6.78 -50.91
CA ARG A 189 32.46 -6.99 -51.53
C ARG A 189 32.41 -8.38 -52.21
N PRO A 190 31.21 -8.92 -52.45
CA PRO A 190 30.74 -9.09 -53.84
C PRO A 190 29.23 -8.74 -54.00
N LYS A 191 28.80 -7.97 -55.02
CA LYS A 191 28.27 -8.42 -56.34
C LYS A 191 27.43 -9.71 -56.21
N GLY A 192 26.12 -9.78 -56.48
CA GLY A 192 25.26 -9.06 -57.41
C GLY A 192 24.55 -10.11 -58.27
N TYR A 193 23.21 -10.17 -58.24
CA TYR A 193 22.42 -10.88 -59.25
C TYR A 193 21.09 -10.15 -59.50
N HIS A 194 20.87 -9.85 -60.77
CA HIS A 194 19.62 -9.43 -61.38
C HIS A 194 18.57 -10.55 -61.32
N GLN A 195 17.27 -10.21 -61.23
CA GLN A 195 16.34 -10.20 -62.36
C GLN A 195 14.89 -9.95 -61.92
N GLN A 196 14.29 -8.89 -62.47
CA GLN A 196 12.86 -8.79 -62.80
C GLN A 196 12.53 -9.75 -63.97
N PRO A 197 11.27 -10.17 -64.15
CA PRO A 197 10.30 -9.39 -64.95
C PRO A 197 8.93 -9.27 -64.24
N ASP A 198 8.24 -8.13 -64.26
CA ASP A 198 7.49 -7.49 -65.35
C ASP A 198 6.19 -8.20 -65.76
N SER A 199 5.10 -7.46 -65.54
CA SER A 199 3.94 -7.27 -66.43
C SER A 199 2.58 -7.95 -66.12
N LEU A 200 1.56 -7.06 -65.95
CA LEU A 200 0.24 -7.02 -66.61
C LEU A 200 -1.05 -7.07 -65.76
N LYS A 201 -1.78 -5.94 -65.88
CA LYS A 201 -3.25 -5.75 -66.08
C LYS A 201 -4.17 -5.98 -64.86
N SER A 202 -4.80 -4.94 -64.30
CA SER A 202 -5.92 -4.10 -64.81
C SER A 202 -7.27 -4.83 -64.89
N SER A 203 -8.24 -4.39 -64.06
CA SER A 203 -9.71 -4.28 -64.28
C SER A 203 -10.39 -4.14 -62.89
N ALA A 204 -10.85 -2.96 -62.44
CA ALA A 204 -12.14 -2.30 -62.70
C ALA A 204 -13.02 -2.31 -61.41
N PRO A 205 -13.89 -1.29 -61.19
CA PRO A 205 -14.34 -0.91 -59.85
C PRO A 205 -15.74 -1.45 -59.51
N ILE A 206 -15.96 -1.85 -58.26
CA ILE A 206 -17.29 -2.13 -57.70
C ILE A 206 -17.72 -0.93 -56.85
N ALA A 207 -18.78 -0.28 -57.32
CA ALA A 207 -19.54 0.71 -56.58
C ALA A 207 -20.32 0.04 -55.44
N GLN A 208 -20.27 0.63 -54.24
CA GLN A 208 -21.24 0.40 -53.17
C GLN A 208 -21.61 1.72 -52.47
N PRO A 209 -22.83 1.80 -51.91
CA PRO A 209 -23.56 3.05 -51.75
C PRO A 209 -23.26 3.78 -50.45
N ALA A 210 -23.55 5.08 -50.46
CA ALA A 210 -23.42 6.00 -49.35
C ALA A 210 -24.31 5.61 -48.16
N GLU A 211 -23.68 5.30 -47.02
CA GLU A 211 -24.30 5.36 -45.70
C GLU A 211 -23.91 6.66 -45.00
N ASN A 212 -24.95 7.41 -44.66
CA ASN A 212 -24.93 8.74 -44.09
C ASN A 212 -24.76 8.62 -42.57
N ILE A 213 -23.51 8.55 -42.08
CA ILE A 213 -23.21 8.50 -40.64
C ILE A 213 -23.09 9.94 -40.11
N HIS A 214 -24.08 10.34 -39.31
CA HIS A 214 -24.03 11.55 -38.49
C HIS A 214 -22.81 11.50 -37.54
N LYS A 215 -21.93 12.49 -37.66
CA LYS A 215 -20.95 12.82 -36.61
C LYS A 215 -21.70 13.31 -35.36
N PRO A 216 -21.52 12.71 -34.17
CA PRO A 216 -21.97 13.32 -32.94
C PRO A 216 -21.03 14.49 -32.60
N THR A 217 -21.61 15.69 -32.53
CA THR A 217 -20.93 16.92 -32.11
C THR A 217 -20.54 16.83 -30.63
N SER A 218 -19.28 16.44 -30.36
CA SER A 218 -18.67 16.41 -29.02
C SER A 218 -18.26 17.81 -28.54
N GLN A 219 -19.25 18.69 -28.31
CA GLN A 219 -19.04 20.01 -27.69
C GLN A 219 -19.90 20.23 -26.41
N ALA A 220 -20.68 19.24 -25.98
CA ALA A 220 -21.57 19.36 -24.82
C ALA A 220 -20.88 19.25 -23.44
N GLY A 221 -19.57 18.96 -23.38
CA GLY A 221 -18.85 18.75 -22.11
C GLY A 221 -18.41 20.04 -21.40
N ALA A 222 -18.11 21.11 -22.15
CA ALA A 222 -17.54 22.34 -21.56
C ALA A 222 -18.58 23.20 -20.84
N SER A 223 -19.85 23.18 -21.28
CA SER A 223 -20.91 24.05 -20.76
C SER A 223 -21.35 23.74 -19.33
N ASN A 224 -20.96 22.61 -18.75
CA ASN A 224 -21.43 22.17 -17.42
C ASN A 224 -20.37 22.28 -16.30
N MET A 225 -19.16 22.76 -16.60
CA MET A 225 -18.08 22.84 -15.60
C MET A 225 -18.43 23.72 -14.37
N PRO A 226 -19.03 24.92 -14.52
CA PRO A 226 -19.38 25.74 -13.35
C PRO A 226 -20.43 25.08 -12.45
N GLU A 227 -21.44 24.43 -13.03
CA GLU A 227 -22.46 23.70 -12.28
C GLU A 227 -21.85 22.53 -11.49
N ALA A 228 -20.88 21.83 -12.08
CA ALA A 228 -20.16 20.74 -11.43
C ALA A 228 -19.33 21.22 -10.23
N LEU A 229 -18.58 22.32 -10.38
CA LEU A 229 -17.80 22.92 -9.29
C LEU A 229 -18.72 23.43 -8.15
N CYS A 230 -19.87 24.01 -8.50
CA CYS A 230 -20.88 24.44 -7.53
C CYS A 230 -21.45 23.25 -6.74
N ARG A 231 -21.80 22.15 -7.42
CA ARG A 231 -22.26 20.91 -6.78
C ARG A 231 -21.19 20.32 -5.86
N ALA A 232 -19.93 20.28 -6.30
CA ALA A 232 -18.82 19.79 -5.49
C ALA A 232 -18.60 20.62 -4.22
N MET A 233 -18.63 21.96 -4.30
CA MET A 233 -18.51 22.83 -3.13
C MET A 233 -19.70 22.67 -2.17
N HIS A 234 -20.92 22.46 -2.68
CA HIS A 234 -22.08 22.14 -1.86
C HIS A 234 -21.93 20.79 -1.13
N GLY A 235 -21.42 19.77 -1.80
CA GLY A 235 -21.09 18.48 -1.18
C GLY A 235 -20.03 18.62 -0.09
N LEU A 236 -19.01 19.44 -0.33
CA LEU A 236 -18.00 19.76 0.69
C LEU A 236 -18.62 20.45 1.91
N ALA A 237 -19.58 21.36 1.67
CA ALA A 237 -20.24 22.12 2.72
C ALA A 237 -21.30 21.32 3.49
N SER A 238 -21.86 20.25 2.93
CA SER A 238 -22.91 19.45 3.58
C SER A 238 -22.36 18.43 4.56
N VAL A 239 -21.22 17.81 4.26
CA VAL A 239 -20.61 16.76 5.10
C VAL A 239 -20.15 17.32 6.46
N SER A 240 -20.35 16.56 7.54
CA SER A 240 -20.03 16.93 8.93
C SER A 240 -18.53 16.88 9.22
N TYR A 241 -17.82 15.93 8.61
CA TYR A 241 -16.39 15.74 8.77
C TYR A 241 -15.75 15.28 7.45
N LEU A 242 -14.71 16.00 7.01
CA LEU A 242 -13.92 15.68 5.82
C LEU A 242 -12.44 15.92 6.13
N PRO A 243 -11.58 14.88 6.09
CA PRO A 243 -10.13 15.09 6.12
C PRO A 243 -9.72 15.98 4.96
N ASN A 244 -8.78 16.90 5.19
CA ASN A 244 -8.29 17.86 4.19
C ASN A 244 -9.36 18.79 3.59
N LEU A 245 -10.45 19.07 4.33
CA LEU A 245 -11.51 19.99 3.88
C LEU A 245 -10.94 21.33 3.36
N GLN A 246 -9.92 21.88 4.02
CA GLN A 246 -9.26 23.12 3.57
C GLN A 246 -8.57 22.98 2.21
N SER A 247 -7.82 21.89 1.98
CA SER A 247 -7.12 21.65 0.72
C SER A 247 -8.10 21.46 -0.43
N ARG A 248 -9.16 20.66 -0.21
CA ARG A 248 -10.23 20.47 -1.22
C ARG A 248 -10.98 21.77 -1.51
N ARG A 249 -11.32 22.54 -0.49
CA ARG A 249 -11.96 23.86 -0.64
C ARG A 249 -11.08 24.81 -1.45
N ARG A 250 -9.77 24.87 -1.17
CA ARG A 250 -8.80 25.68 -1.90
C ARG A 250 -8.72 25.26 -3.37
N ASN A 251 -8.63 23.95 -3.65
CA ASN A 251 -8.61 23.43 -5.02
C ASN A 251 -9.90 23.79 -5.79
N LEU A 252 -11.08 23.58 -5.20
CA LEU A 252 -12.35 23.95 -5.82
C LEU A 252 -12.47 25.45 -6.05
N THR A 253 -11.97 26.27 -5.12
CA THR A 253 -11.94 27.73 -5.26
C THR A 253 -10.97 28.16 -6.38
N ALA A 254 -9.80 27.55 -6.48
CA ALA A 254 -8.83 27.82 -7.55
C ALA A 254 -9.42 27.46 -8.92
N ARG A 255 -10.04 26.28 -9.05
CA ARG A 255 -10.73 25.85 -10.29
C ARG A 255 -11.89 26.76 -10.65
N TRP A 256 -12.63 27.26 -9.67
CA TRP A 256 -13.70 28.23 -9.89
C TRP A 256 -13.18 29.56 -10.45
N HIS A 257 -12.04 30.05 -9.94
CA HIS A 257 -11.42 31.27 -10.44
C HIS A 257 -10.70 31.08 -11.79
N ALA A 258 -10.31 29.85 -12.13
CA ALA A 258 -9.69 29.50 -13.41
C ALA A 258 -10.70 29.28 -14.55
N LEU A 259 -12.00 29.48 -14.33
CA LEU A 259 -13.02 29.35 -15.38
C LEU A 259 -12.77 30.39 -16.49
N PRO A 260 -12.84 29.98 -17.78
CA PRO A 260 -12.53 30.87 -18.90
C PRO A 260 -13.53 32.02 -19.07
N GLN A 261 -14.76 31.85 -18.55
CA GLN A 261 -15.78 32.87 -18.52
C GLN A 261 -16.42 32.93 -17.13
N PRO A 262 -16.80 34.14 -16.65
CA PRO A 262 -17.48 34.27 -15.38
C PRO A 262 -18.85 33.57 -15.46
N PRO A 263 -19.17 32.64 -14.54
CA PRO A 263 -20.44 31.93 -14.56
C PRO A 263 -21.61 32.87 -14.21
N GLU A 264 -22.83 32.42 -14.46
CA GLU A 264 -24.04 33.18 -14.16
C GLU A 264 -24.08 33.66 -12.69
N ALA A 265 -24.60 34.88 -12.46
CA ALA A 265 -24.67 35.49 -11.12
C ALA A 265 -25.38 34.58 -10.08
N ALA A 266 -26.36 33.78 -10.50
CA ALA A 266 -27.02 32.80 -9.65
C ALA A 266 -26.05 31.71 -9.15
N LEU A 267 -25.25 31.14 -10.06
CA LEU A 267 -24.22 30.13 -9.75
C LEU A 267 -23.10 30.72 -8.87
N GLN A 268 -22.66 31.95 -9.14
CA GLN A 268 -21.70 32.65 -8.29
C GLN A 268 -22.20 32.81 -6.84
N ARG A 269 -23.46 33.20 -6.66
CA ARG A 269 -24.08 33.30 -5.32
C ARG A 269 -24.11 31.96 -4.61
N ARG A 270 -24.52 30.88 -5.30
CA ARG A 270 -24.56 29.51 -4.74
C ARG A 270 -23.19 29.03 -4.32
N PHE A 271 -22.18 29.16 -5.18
CA PHE A 271 -20.81 28.77 -4.88
C PHE A 271 -20.25 29.53 -3.68
N ARG A 272 -20.45 30.87 -3.64
CA ARG A 272 -20.03 31.72 -2.52
C ARG A 272 -20.69 31.29 -1.20
N GLN A 273 -21.98 31.01 -1.22
CA GLN A 273 -22.72 30.56 -0.03
C GLN A 273 -22.22 29.20 0.46
N ALA A 274 -21.95 28.25 -0.45
CA ALA A 274 -21.38 26.96 -0.11
C ALA A 274 -19.95 27.09 0.46
N ASN A 275 -19.11 27.94 -0.12
CA ASN A 275 -17.76 28.21 0.37
C ASN A 275 -17.76 28.84 1.77
N ILE A 276 -18.65 29.80 2.05
CA ILE A 276 -18.82 30.39 3.39
C ILE A 276 -19.26 29.32 4.40
N ARG A 277 -20.20 28.45 4.05
CA ARG A 277 -20.64 27.34 4.93
C ARG A 277 -19.51 26.35 5.20
N ALA A 278 -18.68 26.04 4.20
CA ALA A 278 -17.50 25.20 4.38
C ALA A 278 -16.48 25.89 5.32
N LEU A 279 -16.27 27.20 5.19
CA LEU A 279 -15.41 28.00 6.04
C LEU A 279 -15.89 28.05 7.50
N THR A 280 -17.16 28.33 7.75
CA THR A 280 -17.68 28.42 9.12
C THR A 280 -17.58 27.09 9.86
N LYS A 281 -17.76 25.96 9.15
CA LYS A 281 -17.50 24.63 9.71
C LYS A 281 -16.04 24.44 10.14
N THR A 282 -15.09 24.95 9.36
CA THR A 282 -13.66 24.86 9.71
C THR A 282 -13.22 25.79 10.84
N VAL A 283 -14.00 26.83 11.16
CA VAL A 283 -13.73 27.69 12.32
C VAL A 283 -14.33 27.06 13.59
N SER A 284 -15.38 26.25 13.45
CA SER A 284 -15.92 25.44 14.55
C SER A 284 -15.00 24.29 14.97
N THR A 285 -13.92 24.01 14.23
CA THR A 285 -12.82 23.14 14.68
C THR A 285 -11.78 23.90 15.52
N ASN A 286 -12.22 24.90 16.30
CA ASN A 286 -11.71 25.08 17.68
C ASN A 286 -12.12 23.86 18.54
N SER A 287 -11.89 22.66 18.02
CA SER A 287 -12.21 21.42 18.66
C SER A 287 -11.37 21.31 19.92
N GLU A 288 -11.89 20.58 20.89
CA GLU A 288 -11.15 20.18 22.08
C GLU A 288 -9.79 19.57 21.72
N ALA A 289 -9.64 18.93 20.54
CA ALA A 289 -8.37 18.46 19.99
C ALA A 289 -7.37 19.59 19.69
N SER A 290 -7.83 20.67 19.05
CA SER A 290 -7.00 21.85 18.78
C SER A 290 -6.57 22.56 20.08
N ARG A 291 -7.43 22.55 21.10
CA ARG A 291 -7.11 23.06 22.45
C ARG A 291 -6.12 22.15 23.18
N ALA A 292 -6.35 20.84 23.16
CA ALA A 292 -5.48 19.82 23.73
C ALA A 292 -4.09 19.84 23.08
N ARG A 293 -4.02 20.04 21.76
CA ARG A 293 -2.75 20.21 21.04
C ARG A 293 -1.97 21.42 21.53
N ARG A 294 -2.58 22.61 21.60
CA ARG A 294 -1.90 23.82 22.10
C ARG A 294 -1.45 23.67 23.55
N GLU A 295 -2.24 22.98 24.37
CA GLU A 295 -1.88 22.68 25.76
C GLU A 295 -0.67 21.72 25.84
N LEU A 296 -0.63 20.67 25.03
CA LEU A 296 0.50 19.74 24.95
C LEU A 296 1.76 20.39 24.40
N GLU A 297 1.66 21.25 23.37
CA GLU A 297 2.79 22.03 22.86
C GLU A 297 3.33 22.99 23.94
N LYS A 298 2.45 23.63 24.71
CA LYS A 298 2.84 24.47 25.85
C LYS A 298 3.55 23.65 26.94
N LEU A 299 3.00 22.48 27.31
CA LEU A 299 3.62 21.56 28.25
C LEU A 299 4.99 21.06 27.79
N THR A 300 5.15 20.80 26.50
CA THR A 300 6.43 20.40 25.91
C THR A 300 7.47 21.50 26.03
N LYS A 301 7.08 22.77 25.83
CA LYS A 301 7.99 23.92 26.00
C LYS A 301 8.30 24.22 27.46
N GLU A 302 7.36 23.98 28.37
CA GLU A 302 7.51 24.18 29.82
C GLU A 302 8.23 23.01 30.52
N PHE A 303 8.43 21.88 29.83
CA PHE A 303 9.02 20.68 30.41
C PHE A 303 10.47 20.95 30.84
N ASN A 304 10.68 21.04 32.15
CA ASN A 304 11.99 21.09 32.77
C ASN A 304 12.18 19.81 33.61
N PRO A 305 13.12 18.90 33.23
CA PRO A 305 13.31 17.63 33.91
C PRO A 305 13.76 17.78 35.38
N GLN A 306 14.28 18.94 35.78
CA GLN A 306 14.73 19.18 37.16
C GLN A 306 13.62 19.62 38.13
N ARG A 307 12.40 19.96 37.63
CA ARG A 307 11.31 20.51 38.45
C ARG A 307 10.24 19.50 38.91
N GLY A 308 10.44 18.21 38.65
CA GLY A 308 9.81 17.11 39.39
C GLY A 308 8.31 16.87 39.16
N GLU A 309 7.39 17.77 39.52
CA GLU A 309 6.09 17.27 40.02
C GLU A 309 4.77 17.75 39.39
N PRO A 310 4.60 18.93 38.74
CA PRO A 310 3.29 19.21 38.11
C PRO A 310 3.15 18.63 36.69
N THR A 311 4.20 18.08 36.08
CA THR A 311 4.16 17.67 34.66
C THR A 311 3.48 16.31 34.46
N SER A 312 3.67 15.35 35.36
CA SER A 312 3.10 14.00 35.23
C SER A 312 1.57 14.00 35.31
N GLN A 313 1.00 14.75 36.26
CA GLN A 313 -0.44 14.92 36.41
C GLN A 313 -1.07 15.67 35.23
N ARG A 314 -0.40 16.72 34.72
CA ARG A 314 -0.85 17.46 33.53
C ARG A 314 -0.78 16.61 32.25
N ILE A 315 0.26 15.79 32.09
CA ILE A 315 0.37 14.82 30.99
C ILE A 315 -0.73 13.75 31.08
N ALA A 316 -1.00 13.23 32.28
CA ALA A 316 -2.07 12.25 32.49
C ALA A 316 -3.48 12.83 32.26
N ALA A 317 -3.70 14.11 32.60
CA ALA A 317 -4.94 14.82 32.28
C ALA A 317 -5.08 15.05 30.77
N ALA A 318 -4.01 15.49 30.10
CA ALA A 318 -4.00 15.67 28.64
C ALA A 318 -4.23 14.35 27.89
N ARG A 319 -3.69 13.24 28.40
CA ARG A 319 -3.95 11.89 27.86
C ARG A 319 -5.42 11.50 27.98
N ARG A 320 -6.05 11.70 29.15
CA ARG A 320 -7.49 11.41 29.33
C ARG A 320 -8.37 12.24 28.39
N ASN A 321 -8.03 13.50 28.18
CA ASN A 321 -8.73 14.36 27.21
C ASN A 321 -8.53 13.85 25.77
N LEU A 322 -7.34 13.36 25.42
CA LEU A 322 -7.08 12.76 24.10
C LEU A 322 -7.77 11.41 23.89
N ASP A 323 -7.87 10.58 24.92
CA ASP A 323 -8.55 9.27 24.84
C ASP A 323 -10.08 9.45 24.65
N GLY A 324 -10.64 10.58 25.09
CA GLY A 324 -12.02 11.00 24.79
C GLY A 324 -12.21 11.49 23.35
N LEU A 325 -11.14 11.96 22.69
CA LEU A 325 -11.15 12.40 21.31
C LEU A 325 -10.93 11.19 20.38
N ARG A 326 -12.00 10.41 20.20
CA ARG A 326 -12.05 9.27 19.27
C ARG A 326 -12.18 9.70 17.79
N GLY A 327 -11.43 10.73 17.39
CA GLY A 327 -11.43 11.25 16.01
C GLY A 327 -10.09 11.03 15.32
N GLU A 328 -10.14 10.73 14.02
CA GLU A 328 -8.99 10.76 13.09
C GLU A 328 -8.67 12.20 12.63
N ASP A 329 -8.90 13.19 13.49
CA ASP A 329 -8.60 14.57 13.12
C ASP A 329 -7.10 14.82 13.18
N ILE A 330 -6.61 15.66 12.26
CA ILE A 330 -5.18 15.98 12.11
C ILE A 330 -4.62 16.60 13.40
N ASP A 331 -5.44 17.32 14.19
CA ASP A 331 -5.01 17.90 15.45
C ASP A 331 -4.89 16.83 16.56
N SER A 332 -5.74 15.81 16.57
CA SER A 332 -5.65 14.63 17.43
C SER A 332 -4.41 13.80 17.08
N ALA A 333 -4.11 13.61 15.80
CA ALA A 333 -2.87 12.96 15.37
C ALA A 333 -1.62 13.76 15.81
N HIS A 334 -1.60 15.08 15.58
CA HIS A 334 -0.51 15.95 16.04
C HIS A 334 -0.40 15.98 17.57
N ALA A 335 -1.51 15.95 18.29
CA ALA A 335 -1.51 15.89 19.75
C ALA A 335 -0.97 14.55 20.26
N ARG A 336 -1.27 13.42 19.62
CA ARG A 336 -0.67 12.11 19.93
C ARG A 336 0.84 12.10 19.66
N ILE A 337 1.29 12.71 18.56
CA ILE A 337 2.73 12.86 18.25
C ILE A 337 3.43 13.72 19.31
N ALA A 338 2.83 14.85 19.72
CA ALA A 338 3.36 15.70 20.78
C ALA A 338 3.43 14.95 22.12
N LEU A 339 2.39 14.17 22.47
CA LEU A 339 2.36 13.31 23.63
C LEU A 339 3.46 12.24 23.59
N GLN A 340 3.69 11.60 22.43
CA GLN A 340 4.74 10.61 22.26
C GLN A 340 6.15 11.22 22.41
N ARG A 341 6.36 12.45 21.93
CA ARG A 341 7.63 13.19 22.13
C ARG A 341 7.86 13.49 23.61
N LEU A 342 6.83 13.93 24.34
CA LEU A 342 6.89 14.11 25.79
C LEU A 342 7.26 12.81 26.51
N TYR A 343 6.67 11.68 26.12
CA TYR A 343 7.00 10.36 26.70
C TYR A 343 8.45 9.92 26.43
N ARG A 344 9.04 10.30 25.29
CA ARG A 344 10.46 10.01 25.00
C ARG A 344 11.42 10.89 25.79
N GLN A 345 11.00 12.11 26.13
CA GLN A 345 11.79 13.07 26.91
C GLN A 345 11.71 12.83 28.42
N LEU A 346 10.68 12.13 28.88
CA LEU A 346 10.65 11.61 30.25
C LEU A 346 11.73 10.52 30.38
N PRO A 347 12.74 10.68 31.27
CA PRO A 347 13.63 9.56 31.62
C PRO A 347 12.73 8.41 32.06
N ARG A 348 13.07 7.17 31.66
CA ARG A 348 12.32 5.93 31.95
C ARG A 348 11.90 5.92 33.42
N TYR A 349 10.74 6.49 33.69
CA TYR A 349 10.15 6.52 35.01
C TYR A 349 9.49 5.16 35.12
N GLU A 350 10.28 4.16 35.50
CA GLU A 350 9.66 2.99 36.11
C GLU A 350 8.95 3.53 37.36
N PRO A 351 7.62 3.38 37.47
CA PRO A 351 6.97 3.69 38.72
C PRO A 351 7.65 2.84 39.78
N GLU A 352 8.09 3.48 40.85
CA GLU A 352 8.83 2.94 42.00
C GLU A 352 8.01 1.91 42.81
N GLN A 353 7.06 1.22 42.19
CA GLN A 353 6.21 0.18 42.74
C GLN A 353 6.74 -1.25 42.49
N ALA A 354 7.84 -1.43 41.74
CA ALA A 354 8.38 -2.75 41.39
C ALA A 354 9.55 -3.27 42.26
N GLN A 355 9.92 -2.61 43.35
CA GLN A 355 10.95 -3.10 44.29
C GLN A 355 10.39 -3.87 45.51
N ARG A 356 9.26 -4.56 45.33
CA ARG A 356 8.93 -5.72 46.18
C ARG A 356 9.04 -6.97 45.31
N GLN A 357 10.22 -7.57 45.28
CA GLN A 357 10.36 -8.92 44.75
C GLN A 357 9.36 -9.81 45.50
N PRO A 358 8.36 -10.41 44.84
CA PRO A 358 7.51 -11.38 45.50
C PRO A 358 8.42 -12.50 46.00
N SER A 359 8.27 -12.87 47.27
CA SER A 359 9.03 -13.96 47.87
C SER A 359 8.92 -15.19 46.95
N ARG A 360 9.98 -16.00 46.86
CA ARG A 360 10.01 -17.22 46.02
C ARG A 360 8.77 -18.11 46.19
N ASN A 361 8.10 -18.01 47.33
CA ASN A 361 6.86 -18.71 47.66
C ASN A 361 5.64 -18.15 46.91
N ALA A 362 5.51 -16.83 46.78
CA ALA A 362 4.39 -16.19 46.06
C ALA A 362 4.41 -16.51 44.55
N LEU A 363 5.60 -16.65 43.95
CA LEU A 363 5.73 -17.08 42.55
C LEU A 363 5.30 -18.55 42.36
N GLY A 364 5.54 -19.40 43.36
CA GLY A 364 5.09 -20.79 43.37
C GLY A 364 3.57 -20.90 43.44
N GLU A 365 2.95 -20.11 44.32
CA GLU A 365 1.49 -20.04 44.48
C GLU A 365 0.80 -19.50 43.22
N GLN A 366 1.33 -18.43 42.61
CA GLN A 366 0.80 -17.91 41.35
C GLN A 366 0.89 -18.93 40.21
N LYS A 367 2.00 -19.66 40.09
CA LYS A 367 2.13 -20.74 39.10
C LYS A 367 1.13 -21.88 39.35
N ALA A 368 0.89 -22.24 40.61
CA ALA A 368 -0.09 -23.26 40.97
C ALA A 368 -1.54 -22.81 40.69
N ILE A 369 -1.86 -21.53 40.87
CA ILE A 369 -3.16 -20.95 40.52
C ILE A 369 -3.37 -20.97 39.00
N LEU A 370 -2.38 -20.50 38.23
CA LEU A 370 -2.45 -20.50 36.76
C LEU A 370 -2.58 -21.91 36.18
N HIS A 371 -1.86 -22.89 36.75
CA HIS A 371 -1.96 -24.28 36.30
C HIS A 371 -3.36 -24.86 36.54
N ARG A 372 -3.97 -24.59 37.70
CA ARG A 372 -5.34 -25.05 38.02
C ARG A 372 -6.38 -24.37 37.12
N LEU A 373 -6.24 -23.06 36.89
CA LEU A 373 -7.13 -22.33 36.00
C LEU A 373 -7.08 -22.89 34.57
N ASN A 374 -5.88 -23.10 34.03
CA ASN A 374 -5.71 -23.65 32.70
C ASN A 374 -6.29 -25.07 32.57
N LYS A 375 -6.12 -25.91 33.60
CA LYS A 375 -6.73 -27.25 33.64
C LYS A 375 -8.25 -27.20 33.48
N HIS A 376 -8.94 -26.32 34.22
CA HIS A 376 -10.40 -26.22 34.14
C HIS A 376 -10.87 -25.62 32.81
N LEU A 377 -10.12 -24.72 32.20
CA LEU A 377 -10.45 -24.22 30.85
C LEU A 377 -10.33 -25.33 29.78
N ILE A 378 -9.30 -26.17 29.84
CA ILE A 378 -9.14 -27.31 28.93
C ILE A 378 -10.29 -28.32 29.09
N GLU A 379 -10.69 -28.65 30.32
CA GLU A 379 -11.81 -29.56 30.54
C GLU A 379 -13.17 -28.94 30.14
N ALA A 380 -13.33 -27.62 30.28
CA ALA A 380 -14.48 -26.90 29.75
C ALA A 380 -14.57 -27.01 28.21
N GLU A 381 -13.45 -26.83 27.50
CA GLU A 381 -13.39 -27.01 26.04
C GLU A 381 -13.76 -28.44 25.62
N LYS A 382 -13.28 -29.46 26.34
CA LYS A 382 -13.65 -30.86 26.08
C LYS A 382 -15.15 -31.12 26.33
N ALA A 383 -15.69 -30.60 27.42
CA ALA A 383 -17.13 -30.73 27.73
C ALA A 383 -17.99 -30.08 26.64
N LEU A 384 -17.58 -28.90 26.15
CA LEU A 384 -18.22 -28.23 25.02
C LEU A 384 -18.17 -29.08 23.74
N ALA A 385 -17.02 -29.67 23.42
CA ALA A 385 -16.87 -30.55 22.24
C ALA A 385 -17.79 -31.79 22.31
N ASN A 386 -18.06 -32.30 23.52
CA ASN A 386 -18.94 -33.45 23.75
C ASN A 386 -20.41 -33.07 23.96
N SER A 387 -20.78 -31.79 23.83
CA SER A 387 -22.13 -31.27 24.15
C SER A 387 -22.59 -31.56 25.59
N ASP A 388 -21.65 -31.71 26.54
CA ASP A 388 -21.93 -31.85 27.97
C ASP A 388 -22.00 -30.46 28.63
N PHE A 389 -23.20 -29.86 28.57
CA PHE A 389 -23.43 -28.52 29.12
C PHE A 389 -23.35 -28.46 30.65
N VAL A 390 -23.61 -29.57 31.35
CA VAL A 390 -23.53 -29.62 32.81
C VAL A 390 -22.07 -29.62 33.25
N GLY A 391 -21.23 -30.43 32.59
CA GLY A 391 -19.78 -30.44 32.80
C GLY A 391 -19.12 -29.09 32.46
N LEU A 392 -19.52 -28.47 31.35
CA LEU A 392 -19.06 -27.15 30.94
C LEU A 392 -19.32 -26.09 32.02
N GLN A 393 -20.56 -25.99 32.52
CA GLN A 393 -20.92 -25.03 33.57
C GLN A 393 -20.14 -25.28 34.87
N GLY A 394 -19.91 -26.55 35.22
CA GLY A 394 -19.11 -26.93 36.38
C GLY A 394 -17.67 -26.41 36.28
N HIS A 395 -16.99 -26.67 35.16
CA HIS A 395 -15.60 -26.24 34.97
C HIS A 395 -15.42 -24.73 34.85
N ILE A 396 -16.38 -24.01 34.24
CA ILE A 396 -16.36 -22.54 34.22
C ILE A 396 -16.53 -21.97 35.64
N ARG A 397 -17.43 -22.52 36.44
CA ARG A 397 -17.64 -22.05 37.83
C ARG A 397 -16.38 -22.21 38.68
N GLU A 398 -15.71 -23.37 38.58
CA GLU A 398 -14.44 -23.63 39.28
C GLU A 398 -13.33 -22.68 38.83
N ALA A 399 -13.20 -22.43 37.51
CA ALA A 399 -12.22 -21.49 36.98
C ALA A 399 -12.44 -20.06 37.50
N LEU A 400 -13.70 -19.60 37.57
CA LEU A 400 -14.06 -18.30 38.14
C LEU A 400 -13.78 -18.21 39.64
N GLN A 401 -14.05 -19.28 40.39
CA GLN A 401 -13.75 -19.34 41.82
C GLN A 401 -12.24 -19.25 42.06
N ILE A 402 -11.42 -19.98 41.30
CA ILE A 402 -9.96 -19.89 41.35
C ILE A 402 -9.49 -18.46 41.04
N ALA A 403 -10.02 -17.83 39.99
CA ALA A 403 -9.66 -16.46 39.61
C ALA A 403 -10.02 -15.44 40.71
N SER A 404 -11.18 -15.58 41.35
CA SER A 404 -11.58 -14.71 42.47
C SER A 404 -10.71 -14.90 43.71
N SER A 405 -10.28 -16.13 44.00
CA SER A 405 -9.44 -16.44 45.16
C SER A 405 -7.99 -15.98 45.01
N GLY A 406 -7.49 -15.85 43.77
CA GLY A 406 -6.14 -15.35 43.50
C GLY A 406 -6.03 -13.82 43.40
N ALA A 407 -7.15 -13.10 43.46
CA ALA A 407 -7.21 -11.63 43.42
C ALA A 407 -7.26 -10.98 44.81
N GLN A 408 -7.48 -11.79 45.86
CA GLN A 408 -7.40 -11.40 47.27
C GLN A 408 -5.98 -11.65 47.79
#